data_AF-A0A3P6EAJ3-F1
#
_entry.id   AF-A0A3P6EAJ3-F1
#
_cell.length_a   1.000
_cell.length_b   1.000
_cell.length_c   1.000
_cell.angle_alpha   90.00
_cell.angle_beta   90.00
_cell.angle_gamma   90.00
#
_symmetry.space_group_name_H-M   'P 1'
#
loop_
_entity.id
_entity.type
_entity.pdbx_description
1 polymer ?
#
loop_
_entity_poly.entity_id
_entity_poly.type
_entity_poly.pdbx_seq_one_letter_code
_entity_poly.pdbx_strand_id
1 'polypeptide(L)'
;MFACFCLLFLFFIERRFYGESTPFGKKSHRTAEIFGYLNSQQALADYAILIRSLKQNLSSEASHVVVFGGSYGGILGACSVVQAQSSTVSVFKVIKRSWEELDAVSNMKHGLPEWKQACTEMVMTISCSNESMFPPYENDFEAIEEQFMSRCGVKPRPHWITTEFGGKRIESVLKRFGRNIIFSNGMQDP
;
A
#
# COMPACT_ATOMS: atom_id res chain seq x y z
N MET A 1 13.62 -20.25 -36.95
CA MET A 1 13.82 -18.89 -36.40
C MET A 1 12.60 -18.59 -35.53
N PHE A 2 12.69 -18.78 -34.21
CA PHE A 2 11.58 -18.43 -33.32
C PHE A 2 11.69 -16.94 -33.01
N ALA A 3 10.76 -16.14 -33.52
CA ALA A 3 10.62 -14.75 -33.10
C ALA A 3 10.15 -14.76 -31.63
N CYS A 4 11.01 -14.30 -30.72
CA CYS A 4 10.63 -14.06 -29.34
C CYS A 4 9.84 -12.75 -29.31
N PHE A 5 8.52 -12.84 -29.39
CA PHE A 5 7.64 -11.69 -29.17
C PHE A 5 7.59 -11.42 -27.66
N CYS A 6 8.25 -10.35 -27.20
CA CYS A 6 8.06 -9.82 -25.86
C CYS A 6 6.69 -9.15 -25.78
N LEU A 7 5.68 -9.90 -25.35
CA LEU A 7 4.35 -9.38 -25.02
C LEU A 7 4.36 -8.81 -23.60
N LEU A 8 3.88 -7.58 -23.45
CA LEU A 8 3.66 -6.94 -22.14
C LEU A 8 2.17 -6.93 -21.83
N PHE A 9 1.79 -7.54 -20.71
CA PHE A 9 0.44 -7.46 -20.16
C PHE A 9 0.39 -6.43 -19.04
N LEU A 10 -0.60 -5.54 -19.09
CA LEU A 10 -0.84 -4.52 -18.08
C LEU A 10 -2.11 -4.87 -17.29
N PHE A 11 -1.97 -5.01 -15.98
CA PHE A 11 -3.07 -5.28 -15.07
C PHE A 11 -3.15 -4.18 -14.01
N PHE A 12 -4.35 -3.64 -13.80
CA PHE A 12 -4.67 -2.78 -12.68
C PHE A 12 -5.41 -3.63 -11.65
N ILE A 13 -4.79 -3.83 -10.49
CA ILE A 13 -5.36 -4.66 -9.43
C ILE A 13 -6.01 -3.74 -8.41
N GLU A 14 -7.33 -3.77 -8.36
CA GLU A 14 -8.08 -3.09 -7.31
C GLU A 14 -7.82 -3.76 -5.96
N ARG A 15 -7.82 -2.96 -4.91
CA ARG A 15 -7.53 -3.43 -3.57
C ARG A 15 -8.79 -3.82 -2.81
N ARG A 16 -8.70 -4.86 -1.98
CA ARG A 16 -9.74 -5.21 -1.01
C ARG A 16 -10.25 -3.98 -0.22
N PHE A 17 -11.56 -3.91 -0.01
CA PHE A 17 -12.31 -2.82 0.64
C PHE A 17 -12.35 -1.48 -0.13
N TYR A 18 -11.92 -1.45 -1.40
CA TYR A 18 -12.06 -0.29 -2.28
C TYR A 18 -12.89 -0.64 -3.51
N GLY A 19 -13.63 0.36 -4.00
CA GLY A 19 -14.57 0.26 -5.13
C GLY A 19 -15.40 -1.02 -5.11
N GLU A 20 -15.25 -1.87 -6.13
CA GLU A 20 -16.06 -3.09 -6.27
C GLU A 20 -15.48 -4.28 -5.47
N SER A 21 -14.20 -4.20 -5.09
CA SER A 21 -13.46 -5.25 -4.39
C SER A 21 -13.79 -5.31 -2.88
N THR A 22 -15.06 -5.49 -2.53
CA THR A 22 -15.55 -5.50 -1.14
C THR A 22 -15.85 -6.93 -0.65
N PRO A 23 -15.00 -7.56 0.19
CA PRO A 23 -15.12 -8.99 0.53
C PRO A 23 -16.45 -9.37 1.20
N PHE A 24 -17.10 -8.42 1.86
CA PHE A 24 -18.38 -8.61 2.55
C PHE A 24 -19.48 -7.68 2.00
N GLY A 25 -19.31 -7.17 0.77
CA GLY A 25 -20.23 -6.22 0.14
C GLY A 25 -20.51 -5.01 1.02
N LYS A 26 -21.80 -4.65 1.16
CA LYS A 26 -22.29 -3.55 2.02
C LYS A 26 -21.95 -3.69 3.51
N LYS A 27 -21.50 -4.86 3.97
CA LYS A 27 -21.09 -5.10 5.37
C LYS A 27 -19.61 -4.85 5.63
N SER A 28 -18.80 -4.63 4.58
CA SER A 28 -17.34 -4.52 4.67
C SER A 28 -16.86 -3.41 5.62
N HIS A 29 -17.65 -2.35 5.81
CA HIS A 29 -17.27 -1.23 6.70
C HIS A 29 -18.09 -1.15 7.99
N ARG A 30 -18.89 -2.18 8.32
CA ARG A 30 -19.85 -2.13 9.45
C ARG A 30 -19.25 -2.36 10.83
N THR A 31 -18.32 -3.31 10.97
CA THR A 31 -17.83 -3.75 12.28
C THR A 31 -16.31 -3.77 12.30
N ALA A 32 -15.71 -3.49 13.46
CA ALA A 32 -14.26 -3.56 13.69
C ALA A 32 -13.65 -4.94 13.35
N GLU A 33 -14.39 -6.03 13.59
CA GLU A 33 -13.96 -7.40 13.25
C GLU A 33 -13.78 -7.60 11.74
N ILE A 34 -14.79 -7.19 10.95
CA ILE A 34 -14.73 -7.23 9.48
C ILE A 34 -13.64 -6.29 8.98
N PHE A 35 -13.50 -5.14 9.64
CA PHE A 35 -12.46 -4.17 9.33
C PHE A 35 -11.04 -4.71 9.57
N GLY A 36 -10.85 -5.66 10.49
CA GLY A 36 -9.57 -6.32 10.73
C GLY A 36 -8.98 -7.01 9.48
N TYR A 37 -9.80 -7.36 8.49
CA TYR A 37 -9.34 -7.91 7.21
C TYR A 37 -8.78 -6.86 6.24
N LEU A 38 -8.94 -5.56 6.53
CA LEU A 38 -8.26 -4.47 5.82
C LEU A 38 -6.87 -4.23 6.43
N ASN A 39 -5.89 -5.00 5.97
CA ASN A 39 -4.49 -4.84 6.37
C ASN A 39 -3.53 -5.08 5.18
N SER A 40 -2.27 -4.65 5.33
CA SER A 40 -1.27 -4.74 4.27
C SER A 40 -0.92 -6.18 3.94
N GLN A 41 -0.71 -7.06 4.93
CA GLN A 41 -0.33 -8.47 4.69
C GLN A 41 -1.37 -9.20 3.83
N GLN A 42 -2.63 -8.98 4.16
CA GLN A 42 -3.76 -9.54 3.44
C GLN A 42 -3.87 -9.03 1.99
N ALA A 43 -3.68 -7.72 1.77
CA ALA A 43 -3.66 -7.16 0.42
C ALA A 43 -2.49 -7.73 -0.41
N LEU A 44 -1.31 -7.90 0.20
CA LEU A 44 -0.14 -8.50 -0.44
C LEU A 44 -0.36 -9.97 -0.79
N ALA A 45 -1.07 -10.71 0.08
CA ALA A 45 -1.47 -12.09 -0.20
C ALA A 45 -2.42 -12.19 -1.40
N ASP A 46 -3.41 -11.28 -1.51
CA ASP A 46 -4.31 -11.23 -2.68
C ASP A 46 -3.52 -11.01 -3.97
N TYR A 47 -2.58 -10.07 -3.96
CA TYR A 47 -1.73 -9.78 -5.12
C TYR A 47 -0.90 -11.00 -5.51
N ALA A 48 -0.29 -11.69 -4.54
CA ALA A 48 0.50 -12.89 -4.80
C ALA A 48 -0.34 -14.02 -5.42
N ILE A 49 -1.54 -14.26 -4.90
CA ILE A 49 -2.48 -15.28 -5.41
C ILE A 49 -2.94 -14.91 -6.82
N LEU A 50 -3.33 -13.65 -7.05
CA LEU A 50 -3.81 -13.17 -8.33
C LEU A 50 -2.71 -13.27 -9.41
N ILE A 51 -1.49 -12.79 -9.10
CA ILE A 51 -0.35 -12.87 -10.01
C ILE A 51 -0.06 -14.33 -10.37
N ARG A 52 -0.05 -15.25 -9.39
CA ARG A 52 0.16 -16.68 -9.65
C ARG A 52 -0.92 -17.26 -10.56
N SER A 53 -2.18 -16.95 -10.30
CA SER A 53 -3.33 -17.41 -11.09
C SER A 53 -3.27 -16.89 -12.53
N LEU A 54 -2.95 -15.59 -12.71
CA LEU A 54 -2.78 -14.99 -14.03
C LEU A 54 -1.64 -15.64 -14.82
N LYS A 55 -0.50 -15.88 -14.17
CA LYS A 55 0.64 -16.53 -14.83
C LYS A 55 0.29 -17.94 -15.32
N GLN A 56 -0.44 -18.71 -14.51
CA GLN A 56 -0.90 -20.04 -14.88
C GLN A 56 -1.93 -20.00 -16.03
N ASN A 57 -2.94 -19.15 -15.91
CA ASN A 57 -3.99 -19.03 -16.92
C ASN A 57 -3.48 -18.53 -18.27
N LEU A 58 -2.41 -17.74 -18.28
CA LEU A 58 -1.77 -17.21 -19.49
C LEU A 58 -0.58 -18.05 -19.96
N SER A 59 -0.29 -19.20 -19.34
CA SER A 59 0.88 -20.05 -19.64
C SER A 59 2.19 -19.25 -19.66
N SER A 60 2.38 -18.40 -18.65
CA SER A 60 3.45 -17.40 -18.56
C SER A 60 4.19 -17.47 -17.22
N GLU A 61 4.33 -18.68 -16.64
CA GLU A 61 4.97 -18.92 -15.34
C GLU A 61 6.40 -18.39 -15.26
N ALA A 62 7.13 -18.44 -16.38
CA ALA A 62 8.51 -17.94 -16.49
C ALA A 62 8.60 -16.42 -16.66
N SER A 63 7.50 -15.72 -16.98
CA SER A 63 7.52 -14.28 -17.25
C SER A 63 7.89 -13.47 -16.00
N HIS A 64 8.65 -12.40 -16.17
CA HIS A 64 8.95 -11.47 -15.10
C HIS A 64 7.71 -10.64 -14.75
N VAL A 65 7.57 -10.32 -13.46
CA VAL A 65 6.50 -9.44 -12.97
C VAL A 65 7.11 -8.15 -12.52
N VAL A 66 6.60 -7.04 -13.04
CA VAL A 66 6.98 -5.70 -12.63
C VAL A 66 5.82 -5.05 -11.90
N VAL A 67 6.05 -4.65 -10.65
CA VAL A 67 5.03 -3.98 -9.83
C VAL A 67 5.26 -2.47 -9.86
N PHE A 68 4.19 -1.71 -10.10
CA PHE A 68 4.18 -0.25 -10.10
C PHE A 68 3.25 0.26 -8.99
N GLY A 69 3.58 1.41 -8.40
CA GLY A 69 2.73 2.06 -7.42
C GLY A 69 3.20 3.47 -7.10
N GLY A 70 2.26 4.34 -6.71
CA GLY A 70 2.52 5.69 -6.22
C GLY A 70 1.82 5.92 -4.87
N SER A 71 2.32 6.87 -4.08
CA SER A 71 1.81 7.13 -2.72
C SER A 71 1.72 5.81 -1.91
N TYR A 72 0.58 5.52 -1.29
CA TYR A 72 0.41 4.28 -0.55
C TYR A 72 0.49 3.02 -1.42
N GLY A 73 0.07 3.09 -2.68
CA GLY A 73 0.27 2.00 -3.64
C GLY A 73 1.76 1.73 -3.90
N GLY A 74 2.61 2.76 -3.85
CA GLY A 74 4.07 2.62 -3.93
C GLY A 74 4.65 1.91 -2.71
N ILE A 75 4.16 2.25 -1.51
CA ILE A 75 4.51 1.54 -0.26
C ILE A 75 4.14 0.06 -0.37
N LEU A 76 2.92 -0.26 -0.82
CA LEU A 76 2.50 -1.65 -1.03
C LEU A 76 3.30 -2.37 -2.12
N GLY A 77 3.65 -1.67 -3.20
CA GLY A 77 4.51 -2.22 -4.27
C GLY A 77 5.89 -2.61 -3.73
N ALA A 78 6.52 -1.74 -2.94
CA ALA A 78 7.78 -2.03 -2.28
C ALA A 78 7.64 -3.20 -1.27
N CYS A 79 6.58 -3.19 -0.46
CA CYS A 79 6.28 -4.27 0.49
C CYS A 79 6.07 -5.62 -0.20
N SER A 80 5.42 -5.63 -1.37
CA SER A 80 5.21 -6.83 -2.19
C SER A 80 6.53 -7.48 -2.58
N VAL A 81 7.52 -6.68 -2.97
CA VAL A 81 8.86 -7.20 -3.31
C VAL A 81 9.61 -7.65 -2.06
N VAL A 82 9.50 -6.92 -0.96
CA VAL A 82 10.12 -7.29 0.32
C VAL A 82 9.60 -8.64 0.84
N GLN A 83 8.32 -8.93 0.63
CA GLN A 83 7.69 -10.18 1.07
C GLN A 83 7.68 -11.27 -0.02
N ALA A 84 7.98 -10.93 -1.27
CA ALA A 84 8.05 -11.90 -2.35
C ALA A 84 9.22 -12.86 -2.10
N GLN A 85 8.90 -14.14 -1.89
CA GLN A 85 9.90 -15.21 -1.77
C GLN A 85 10.49 -15.61 -3.14
N SER A 86 9.92 -15.12 -4.25
CA SER A 86 10.34 -15.46 -5.61
C SER A 86 11.19 -14.34 -6.24
N SER A 87 12.36 -14.70 -6.76
CA SER A 87 13.31 -13.83 -7.46
C SER A 87 12.78 -13.26 -8.80
N THR A 88 11.57 -13.62 -9.23
CA THR A 88 10.98 -13.18 -10.51
C THR A 88 10.14 -11.89 -10.41
N VAL A 89 9.94 -11.37 -9.21
CA VAL A 89 9.18 -10.12 -8.98
C VAL A 89 10.17 -8.97 -8.80
N SER A 90 10.07 -7.94 -9.62
CA SER A 90 10.88 -6.71 -9.52
C SER A 90 9.96 -5.50 -9.48
N VAL A 91 10.40 -4.37 -8.94
CA VAL A 91 9.64 -3.10 -8.95
C VAL A 91 10.37 -2.09 -9.82
N PHE A 92 9.68 -1.54 -10.80
CA PHE A 92 10.16 -0.39 -11.58
C PHE A 92 9.14 0.76 -11.50
N LYS A 93 9.65 1.97 -11.82
CA LYS A 93 9.02 3.28 -11.57
C LYS A 93 8.10 3.76 -12.73
N VAL A 94 7.15 4.63 -12.35
CA VAL A 94 6.36 5.65 -13.10
C VAL A 94 5.19 5.21 -13.98
N ILE A 95 3.98 5.72 -13.66
CA ILE A 95 3.13 6.45 -14.63
C ILE A 95 2.48 7.69 -13.95
N LYS A 96 2.61 8.85 -14.61
CA LYS A 96 1.98 10.16 -14.36
C LYS A 96 0.43 10.15 -14.30
N ARG A 97 -0.22 8.99 -14.50
CA ARG A 97 -1.68 8.84 -14.64
C ARG A 97 -2.42 8.56 -13.33
N SER A 98 -1.71 8.18 -12.26
CA SER A 98 -2.30 8.07 -10.91
C SER A 98 -2.78 9.40 -10.34
N TRP A 99 -2.45 10.54 -10.96
CA TRP A 99 -2.95 11.84 -10.53
C TRP A 99 -4.46 11.99 -10.76
N GLU A 100 -5.03 11.44 -11.83
CA GLU A 100 -6.48 11.47 -12.09
C GLU A 100 -7.26 10.56 -11.12
N GLU A 101 -6.70 9.40 -10.75
CA GLU A 101 -7.28 8.50 -9.74
C GLU A 101 -7.11 9.02 -8.30
N LEU A 102 -5.96 9.64 -7.98
CA LEU A 102 -5.76 10.33 -6.71
C LEU A 102 -6.63 11.58 -6.61
N ASP A 103 -6.85 12.30 -7.70
CA ASP A 103 -7.83 13.39 -7.76
C ASP A 103 -9.25 12.87 -7.63
N ALA A 104 -9.58 11.70 -8.19
CA ALA A 104 -10.89 11.09 -8.00
C ALA A 104 -11.11 10.67 -6.53
N VAL A 105 -10.10 10.08 -5.89
CA VAL A 105 -10.15 9.67 -4.46
C VAL A 105 -10.11 10.87 -3.52
N SER A 106 -9.35 11.92 -3.85
CA SER A 106 -9.29 13.16 -3.06
C SER A 106 -10.57 13.99 -3.20
N ASN A 107 -11.22 13.96 -4.37
CA ASN A 107 -12.50 14.59 -4.64
C ASN A 107 -13.72 13.71 -4.29
N MET A 108 -13.52 12.48 -3.81
CA MET A 108 -14.60 11.74 -3.17
C MET A 108 -15.02 12.52 -1.93
N LYS A 109 -16.33 12.80 -1.84
CA LYS A 109 -17.01 13.61 -0.81
C LYS A 109 -16.69 13.22 0.66
N HIS A 110 -15.97 12.11 0.88
CA HIS A 110 -15.64 11.48 2.17
C HIS A 110 -14.20 10.88 2.29
N GLY A 111 -13.25 11.17 1.37
CA GLY A 111 -12.01 10.36 1.19
C GLY A 111 -10.99 10.28 2.34
N LEU A 112 -10.75 11.34 3.11
CA LEU A 112 -9.78 11.34 4.22
C LEU A 112 -10.35 10.80 5.57
N PRO A 113 -11.62 11.10 5.92
CA PRO A 113 -12.35 10.47 7.03
C PRO A 113 -12.70 8.99 6.85
N GLU A 114 -12.37 8.36 5.71
CA GLU A 114 -12.64 6.95 5.44
C GLU A 114 -11.38 6.08 5.26
N TRP A 115 -10.16 6.66 5.31
CA TRP A 115 -8.92 5.88 5.37
C TRP A 115 -8.74 5.16 6.71
N LYS A 116 -9.59 4.16 6.95
CA LYS A 116 -9.64 3.44 8.22
C LYS A 116 -8.36 2.65 8.49
N GLN A 117 -7.51 2.39 7.50
CA GLN A 117 -6.25 1.69 7.72
C GLN A 117 -5.23 2.52 8.54
N ALA A 118 -5.40 3.84 8.61
CA ALA A 118 -4.66 4.65 9.58
C ALA A 118 -5.01 4.30 11.04
N CYS A 119 -6.21 3.79 11.31
CA CYS A 119 -6.60 3.37 12.65
C CYS A 119 -5.85 2.12 13.15
N THR A 120 -5.17 1.38 12.26
CA THR A 120 -4.52 0.11 12.63
C THR A 120 -3.03 0.09 12.33
N GLU A 121 -2.63 0.33 11.07
CA GLU A 121 -1.25 0.05 10.61
C GLU A 121 -0.54 1.27 10.05
N MET A 122 -1.27 2.16 9.37
CA MET A 122 -0.69 3.35 8.71
C MET A 122 -0.78 4.58 9.63
N VAL A 123 -0.25 4.44 10.83
CA VAL A 123 -0.26 5.49 11.86
C VAL A 123 0.85 6.49 11.54
N MET A 124 0.50 7.53 10.79
CA MET A 124 1.41 8.62 10.42
C MET A 124 1.08 9.84 11.27
N THR A 125 2.01 10.24 12.13
CA THR A 125 1.87 11.42 12.98
C THR A 125 2.54 12.62 12.29
N ILE A 126 1.82 13.73 12.14
CA ILE A 126 2.30 14.94 11.43
C ILE A 126 2.28 16.11 12.41
N SER A 127 3.45 16.60 12.78
CA SER A 127 3.58 17.77 13.66
C SER A 127 3.99 18.98 12.84
N CYS A 128 3.49 20.16 13.21
CA CYS A 128 3.91 21.42 12.61
C CYS A 128 4.88 22.13 13.55
N SER A 129 6.06 22.48 13.05
CA SER A 129 7.04 23.28 13.80
C SER A 129 6.84 24.78 13.54
N ASN A 130 7.54 25.60 14.33
CA ASN A 130 7.62 27.05 14.14
C ASN A 130 8.32 27.46 12.83
N GLU A 131 8.98 26.53 12.15
CA GLU A 131 9.61 26.76 10.83
C GLU A 131 8.61 26.63 9.68
N SER A 132 7.43 26.06 9.95
CA SER A 132 6.34 25.97 8.98
C SER A 132 5.50 27.25 8.95
N MET A 133 4.79 27.48 7.85
CA MET A 133 3.82 28.58 7.75
C MET A 133 2.51 28.33 8.52
N PHE A 134 2.40 27.19 9.19
CA PHE A 134 1.23 26.81 9.98
C PHE A 134 1.51 27.02 11.47
N PRO A 135 0.47 27.29 12.29
CA PRO A 135 0.62 27.33 13.73
C PRO A 135 1.28 26.04 14.24
N PRO A 136 2.23 26.14 15.20
CA PRO A 136 2.88 24.95 15.73
C PRO A 136 1.85 24.05 16.41
N TYR A 137 1.97 22.76 16.14
CA TYR A 137 1.16 21.72 16.76
C TYR A 137 2.03 20.50 16.98
N GLU A 138 2.09 20.05 18.23
CA GLU A 138 2.73 18.80 18.60
C GLU A 138 1.72 17.66 18.52
N ASN A 139 2.17 16.53 17.98
CA ASN A 139 1.36 15.32 17.93
C ASN A 139 1.21 14.76 19.33
N ASP A 140 -0.03 14.75 19.84
CA ASP A 140 -0.40 13.99 21.01
C ASP A 140 -0.87 12.59 20.58
N PHE A 141 -0.05 11.58 20.84
CA PHE A 141 -0.37 10.20 20.49
C PHE A 141 -1.54 9.66 21.31
N GLU A 142 -1.72 10.09 22.56
CA GLU A 142 -2.84 9.64 23.39
C GLU A 142 -4.17 10.17 22.83
N ALA A 143 -4.20 11.43 22.40
CA ALA A 143 -5.35 12.01 21.71
C ALA A 143 -5.65 11.30 20.36
N ILE A 144 -4.62 10.91 19.61
CA ILE A 144 -4.77 10.13 18.36
C ILE A 144 -5.34 8.73 18.66
N GLU A 145 -4.86 8.07 19.71
CA GLU A 145 -5.37 6.77 20.13
C GLU A 145 -6.85 6.86 20.53
N GLU A 146 -7.24 7.88 21.30
CA GLU A 146 -8.63 8.11 21.67
C GLU A 146 -9.51 8.39 20.43
N GLN A 147 -9.02 9.22 19.51
CA GLN A 147 -9.72 9.52 18.26
C GLN A 147 -9.93 8.26 17.41
N PHE A 148 -8.92 7.39 17.28
CA PHE A 148 -9.04 6.13 16.54
C PHE A 148 -9.91 5.11 17.28
N MET A 149 -9.86 5.05 18.61
CA MET A 149 -10.77 4.22 19.39
C MET A 149 -12.23 4.65 19.21
N SER A 150 -12.51 5.95 19.22
CA SER A 150 -13.85 6.49 18.99
C SER A 150 -14.35 6.24 17.56
N ARG A 151 -13.48 6.44 16.55
CA ARG A 151 -13.85 6.35 15.12
C ARG A 151 -13.90 4.92 14.59
N CYS A 152 -12.98 4.06 15.02
CA CYS A 152 -12.74 2.74 14.45
C CYS A 152 -12.95 1.58 15.45
N GLY A 153 -13.07 1.86 16.75
CA GLY A 153 -13.22 0.84 17.79
C GLY A 153 -11.97 -0.04 17.98
N VAL A 154 -10.82 0.42 17.49
CA VAL A 154 -9.55 -0.32 17.53
C VAL A 154 -8.41 0.60 17.92
N LYS A 155 -7.44 0.03 18.66
CA LYS A 155 -6.21 0.75 19.02
C LYS A 155 -5.20 0.69 17.87
N PRO A 156 -4.52 1.82 17.55
CA PRO A 156 -3.47 1.86 16.55
C PRO A 156 -2.25 1.02 16.97
N ARG A 157 -1.54 0.45 15.98
CA ARG A 157 -0.27 -0.26 16.16
C ARG A 157 0.86 0.48 15.45
N PRO A 158 1.43 1.54 16.06
CA PRO A 158 2.35 2.46 15.38
C PRO A 158 3.65 1.80 14.88
N HIS A 159 4.10 0.75 15.56
CA HIS A 159 5.34 0.04 15.19
C HIS A 159 5.13 -1.16 14.26
N TRP A 160 3.90 -1.47 13.86
CA TRP A 160 3.61 -2.66 13.07
C TRP A 160 4.33 -2.64 11.71
N ILE A 161 4.16 -1.57 10.92
CA ILE A 161 4.78 -1.44 9.59
C ILE A 161 6.31 -1.45 9.65
N THR A 162 6.88 -0.77 10.64
CA THR A 162 8.35 -0.69 10.79
C THR A 162 8.95 -2.01 11.25
N THR A 163 8.21 -2.81 12.03
CA THR A 163 8.60 -4.15 12.45
C THR A 163 8.48 -5.15 11.30
N GLU A 164 7.36 -5.13 10.58
CA GLU A 164 7.04 -6.08 9.52
C GLU A 164 7.90 -5.87 8.26
N PHE A 165 8.06 -4.61 7.84
CA PHE A 165 8.74 -4.27 6.57
C PHE A 165 10.15 -3.68 6.76
N GLY A 166 10.64 -3.65 7.99
CA GLY A 166 12.03 -3.31 8.32
C GLY A 166 12.31 -1.85 8.63
N GLY A 167 11.43 -0.91 8.27
CA GLY A 167 11.58 0.51 8.59
C GLY A 167 12.98 1.06 8.26
N LYS A 168 13.66 1.68 9.24
CA LYS A 168 15.03 2.20 9.07
C LYS A 168 16.09 1.12 8.85
N ARG A 169 15.78 -0.16 9.11
CA ARG A 169 16.67 -1.31 8.89
C ARG A 169 16.41 -1.98 7.54
N ILE A 170 15.86 -1.25 6.58
CA ILE A 170 15.49 -1.75 5.25
C ILE A 170 16.67 -2.46 4.56
N GLU A 171 17.91 -2.02 4.73
CA GLU A 171 19.08 -2.70 4.17
C GLU A 171 19.21 -4.18 4.61
N SER A 172 18.89 -4.48 5.88
CA SER A 172 18.93 -5.85 6.39
C SER A 172 17.83 -6.72 5.76
N VAL A 173 16.70 -6.11 5.44
CA VAL A 173 15.55 -6.76 4.80
C VAL A 173 15.80 -6.95 3.30
N LEU A 174 16.34 -5.94 2.62
CA LEU A 174 16.71 -6.00 1.20
C LEU A 174 17.84 -7.01 0.93
N LYS A 175 18.84 -7.10 1.84
CA LYS A 175 19.90 -8.12 1.72
C LYS A 175 19.35 -9.55 1.73
N ARG A 176 18.25 -9.80 2.45
CA ARG A 176 17.63 -11.13 2.59
C ARG A 176 16.57 -11.42 1.53
N PHE A 177 15.69 -10.46 1.22
CA PHE A 177 14.47 -10.71 0.45
C PHE A 177 14.22 -9.72 -0.68
N GLY A 178 14.58 -8.44 -0.54
CA GLY A 178 14.25 -7.40 -1.53
C GLY A 178 15.44 -6.94 -2.38
N ARG A 179 15.40 -7.17 -3.70
CA ARG A 179 16.32 -6.55 -4.66
C ARG A 179 15.50 -5.91 -5.77
N ASN A 180 16.11 -5.01 -6.55
CA ASN A 180 15.46 -4.34 -7.69
C ASN A 180 14.22 -3.51 -7.30
N ILE A 181 14.38 -2.64 -6.31
CA ILE A 181 13.38 -1.61 -5.95
C ILE A 181 13.97 -0.24 -6.26
N ILE A 182 13.20 0.59 -6.97
CA ILE A 182 13.57 1.97 -7.25
C ILE A 182 12.62 2.88 -6.46
N PHE A 183 13.18 3.60 -5.48
CA PHE A 183 12.46 4.67 -4.79
C PHE A 183 12.67 5.98 -5.54
N SER A 184 11.59 6.74 -5.70
CA SER A 184 11.66 8.03 -6.35
C SER A 184 10.69 9.01 -5.74
N ASN A 185 11.19 10.20 -5.43
CA ASN A 185 10.39 11.31 -4.93
C ASN A 185 10.66 12.55 -5.80
N GLY A 186 9.65 13.42 -5.90
CA GLY A 186 9.82 14.74 -6.49
C GLY A 186 10.34 15.71 -5.44
N MET A 187 11.12 16.72 -5.86
CA MET A 187 11.59 17.77 -4.94
C MET A 187 10.46 18.65 -4.37
N GLN A 188 9.26 18.55 -4.94
CA GLN A 188 8.06 19.29 -4.51
C GLN A 188 7.07 18.39 -3.74
N ASP A 189 7.41 17.12 -3.52
CA ASP A 189 6.62 16.22 -2.68
C ASP A 189 6.86 16.60 -1.20
N PRO A 190 5.83 17.02 -0.45
CA PRO A 190 5.96 17.61 0.90
C PRO A 190 6.37 16.61 1.98
#